data_AF-A0A1X0S3I6-F1
#
_entry.id   AF-A0A1X0S3I6-F1
#
_cell.length_a   1.000
_cell.length_b   1.000
_cell.length_c   1.000
_cell.angle_alpha   90.00
_cell.angle_beta   90.00
_cell.angle_gamma   90.00
#
_symmetry.space_group_name_H-M   'P 1'
#
loop_
_entity.id
_entity.type
_entity.pdbx_description
1 polymer ?
#
loop_
_entity_poly.entity_id
_entity_poly.type
_entity_poly.pdbx_seq_one_letter_code
_entity_poly.pdbx_strand_id
1 'polypeptide(L)'
;MFNNNISLSIPVTPHYIPPRAPVVLCHGLYGFDKRGPESFPFLQVQYWGGIEDALAKLGAKVIVTRVPSTGSIWQRAHTLHSILTSISDGSKVNFIAHSMGGLDCRYLISHIPNKQYSVQSLTTISTPHRGSPVMDWFRDHVGVGMALVNMTAAASDNHQRVDCNTLQKHGLTQQQSSFLSKSLSDIAKLPKPILDPLLQKAIRVLDTAAYANLTTDYCKNHFNPNTPNDPDVAYYSYGAVASFSPWSVLNIPSQWISEKEGSNDGLVSVQSAKWGKYVKTVEADHWDLSGQR
;
A
#
# COMPACT_ATOMS: atom_id res chain seq x y z
N MET A 1 26.75 -18.22 13.13
CA MET A 1 26.53 -17.32 14.28
C MET A 1 26.00 -16.01 13.73
N PHE A 2 24.67 -15.84 13.72
CA PHE A 2 24.02 -14.65 13.18
C PHE A 2 23.91 -13.61 14.30
N ASN A 3 24.45 -12.42 14.05
CA ASN A 3 24.56 -11.36 15.03
C ASN A 3 23.19 -10.66 15.17
N ASN A 4 22.39 -11.09 16.14
CA ASN A 4 21.08 -10.54 16.51
C ASN A 4 21.18 -9.20 17.26
N ASN A 5 21.92 -8.22 16.74
CA ASN A 5 22.03 -6.91 17.39
C ASN A 5 22.03 -5.79 16.35
N ILE A 6 20.84 -5.46 15.84
CA ILE A 6 20.58 -4.07 15.42
C ILE A 6 20.18 -3.33 16.70
N SER A 7 21.18 -3.04 17.54
CA SER A 7 21.04 -1.95 18.51
C SER A 7 20.90 -0.67 17.69
N LEU A 8 19.80 0.05 17.83
CA LEU A 8 19.69 1.44 17.38
C LEU A 8 20.77 2.23 18.13
N SER A 9 21.97 2.33 17.56
CA SER A 9 23.16 2.92 18.20
C SER A 9 23.13 4.44 18.26
N ILE A 10 21.97 5.07 18.01
CA ILE A 10 21.81 6.51 18.02
C ILE A 10 20.44 6.84 18.62
N PRO A 11 20.35 7.73 19.62
CA PRO A 11 19.06 8.27 19.99
C PRO A 11 18.55 9.13 18.82
N VAL A 12 17.36 8.83 18.30
CA VAL A 12 16.68 9.59 17.22
C VAL A 12 16.69 11.10 17.51
N THR A 13 16.67 11.45 18.80
CA THR A 13 17.01 12.76 19.36
C THR A 13 17.48 12.53 20.82
N PRO A 14 18.34 13.40 21.40
CA PRO A 14 18.76 13.31 22.81
C PRO A 14 17.60 13.23 23.81
N HIS A 15 16.43 13.79 23.44
CA HIS A 15 15.20 13.75 24.20
C HIS A 15 14.04 13.37 23.28
N TYR A 16 13.73 12.08 23.21
CA TYR A 16 12.55 11.59 22.52
C TYR A 16 11.34 11.62 23.46
N ILE A 17 10.25 12.25 23.02
CA ILE A 17 8.96 12.24 23.73
C ILE A 17 8.01 11.34 22.93
N PRO A 18 7.52 10.22 23.51
CA PRO A 18 6.61 9.34 22.81
C PRO A 18 5.28 10.04 22.50
N PRO A 19 4.62 9.69 21.37
CA PRO A 19 3.29 10.18 21.06
C PRO A 19 2.29 9.86 22.19
N ARG A 20 1.49 10.86 22.59
CA ARG A 20 0.43 10.68 23.61
C ARG A 20 -0.68 9.73 23.15
N ALA A 21 -1.04 9.82 21.86
CA ALA A 21 -2.04 8.98 21.23
C ALA A 21 -1.38 7.77 20.56
N PRO A 22 -1.98 6.57 20.62
CA PRO A 22 -1.46 5.38 19.94
C PRO A 22 -1.14 5.61 18.47
N VAL A 23 -0.08 4.97 18.01
CA VAL A 23 0.35 4.91 16.61
C VAL A 23 -0.23 3.66 15.98
N VAL A 24 -1.06 3.85 14.97
CA VAL A 24 -1.66 2.77 14.18
C VAL A 24 -0.82 2.60 12.91
N LEU A 25 -0.24 1.42 12.75
CA LEU A 25 0.55 1.06 11.57
C LEU A 25 -0.36 0.46 10.49
N CYS A 26 -0.34 1.08 9.31
CA CYS A 26 -1.19 0.73 8.18
C CYS A 26 -0.33 0.25 6.98
N HIS A 27 -0.38 -1.04 6.70
CA HIS A 27 0.43 -1.65 5.63
C HIS A 27 -0.12 -1.36 4.22
N GLY A 28 0.72 -1.49 3.20
CA GLY A 28 0.35 -1.33 1.79
C GLY A 28 -0.23 -2.56 1.11
N LEU A 29 -0.14 -2.58 -0.23
CA LEU A 29 -0.48 -3.70 -1.10
C LEU A 29 0.39 -4.92 -0.73
N TYR A 30 -0.20 -6.11 -0.75
CA TYR A 30 0.41 -7.38 -0.33
C TYR A 30 0.87 -7.48 1.12
N GLY A 31 0.60 -6.48 1.97
CA GLY A 31 0.99 -6.52 3.37
C GLY A 31 0.33 -7.67 4.16
N PHE A 32 1.04 -8.12 5.19
CA PHE A 32 0.72 -9.26 6.04
C PHE A 32 1.17 -8.96 7.47
N ASP A 33 0.57 -9.60 8.47
CA ASP A 33 1.06 -9.44 9.84
C ASP A 33 2.31 -10.31 10.05
N LYS A 34 2.15 -11.63 9.92
CA LYS A 34 3.22 -12.63 9.97
C LYS A 34 3.05 -13.64 8.83
N ARG A 35 4.14 -14.03 8.16
CA ARG A 35 4.18 -15.13 7.18
C ARG A 35 5.24 -16.14 7.60
N GLY A 36 4.80 -17.36 7.90
CA GLY A 36 5.64 -18.48 8.33
C GLY A 36 4.84 -19.46 9.21
N PRO A 37 5.34 -20.67 9.48
CA PRO A 37 4.66 -21.62 10.35
C PRO A 37 4.52 -21.06 11.77
N GLU A 38 3.33 -21.13 12.39
CA GLU A 38 3.14 -20.75 13.80
C GLU A 38 4.04 -21.56 14.74
N SER A 39 4.31 -22.81 14.40
CA SER A 39 5.19 -23.71 15.14
C SER A 39 6.67 -23.31 15.10
N PHE A 40 7.08 -22.39 14.22
CA PHE A 40 8.46 -21.94 14.07
C PHE A 40 8.54 -20.41 13.99
N PRO A 41 8.44 -19.70 15.14
CA PRO A 41 8.44 -18.24 15.19
C PRO A 41 9.64 -17.58 14.52
N PHE A 42 10.81 -18.23 14.50
CA PHE A 42 12.02 -17.73 13.84
C PHE A 42 11.96 -17.75 12.30
N LEU A 43 10.97 -18.41 11.69
CA LEU A 43 10.71 -18.40 10.25
C LEU A 43 9.60 -17.41 9.86
N GLN A 44 9.05 -16.66 10.83
CA GLN A 44 8.00 -15.69 10.55
C GLN A 44 8.60 -14.38 10.04
N VAL A 45 8.25 -14.02 8.80
CA VAL A 45 8.51 -12.69 8.25
C VAL A 45 7.37 -11.78 8.68
N GLN A 46 7.70 -10.60 9.21
CA GLN A 46 6.74 -9.54 9.54
C GLN A 46 6.76 -8.46 8.47
N TYR A 47 5.61 -7.85 8.18
CA TYR A 47 5.61 -6.73 7.24
C TYR A 47 6.36 -5.53 7.79
N TRP A 48 6.20 -5.25 9.08
CA TRP A 48 6.91 -4.21 9.83
C TRP A 48 8.13 -4.79 10.55
N GLY A 49 9.23 -5.02 9.82
CA GLY A 49 10.44 -5.63 10.36
C GLY A 49 11.08 -4.80 11.48
N GLY A 50 10.82 -5.16 12.74
CA GLY A 50 11.38 -4.51 13.93
C GLY A 50 10.87 -3.09 14.23
N ILE A 51 9.96 -2.55 13.41
CA ILE A 51 9.44 -1.18 13.56
C ILE A 51 8.50 -1.07 14.76
N GLU A 52 7.62 -2.05 14.95
CA GLU A 52 6.74 -2.10 16.14
C GLU A 52 7.59 -2.12 17.42
N ASP A 53 8.55 -3.04 17.50
CA ASP A 53 9.45 -3.17 18.65
C ASP A 53 10.27 -1.89 18.89
N ALA A 54 10.78 -1.26 17.83
CA ALA A 54 11.54 -0.02 17.93
C ALA A 54 10.68 1.13 18.50
N LEU A 55 9.44 1.29 18.00
CA LEU A 55 8.52 2.31 18.49
C LEU A 55 8.06 2.03 19.93
N ALA A 56 7.81 0.77 20.27
CA ALA A 56 7.45 0.36 21.62
C ALA A 56 8.60 0.60 22.62
N LYS A 57 9.86 0.31 22.24
CA LYS A 57 11.05 0.62 23.05
C LYS A 57 11.23 2.12 23.30
N LEU A 58 10.74 2.96 22.39
CA LEU A 58 10.70 4.41 22.54
C LEU A 58 9.51 4.90 23.39
N GLY A 59 8.67 3.99 23.91
CA GLY A 59 7.53 4.30 24.78
C GLY A 59 6.24 4.63 24.03
N ALA A 60 6.18 4.44 22.71
CA ALA A 60 4.95 4.63 21.95
C ALA A 60 4.01 3.43 22.15
N LYS A 61 2.70 3.70 22.27
CA LYS A 61 1.67 2.66 22.14
C LYS A 61 1.46 2.39 20.66
N VAL A 62 1.69 1.15 20.21
CA VAL A 62 1.59 0.79 18.80
C VAL A 62 0.44 -0.19 18.59
N ILE A 63 -0.32 0.02 17.52
CA ILE A 63 -1.40 -0.85 17.08
C ILE A 63 -1.06 -1.27 15.65
N VAL A 64 -0.82 -2.56 15.43
CA VAL A 64 -0.60 -3.10 14.09
C VAL A 64 -1.94 -3.56 13.53
N THR A 65 -2.31 -3.05 12.36
CA THR A 65 -3.58 -3.40 11.71
C THR A 65 -3.36 -4.30 10.51
N ARG A 66 -4.37 -5.13 10.21
CA ARG A 66 -4.36 -6.02 9.06
C ARG A 66 -5.63 -5.83 8.24
N VAL A 67 -5.45 -5.35 7.01
CA VAL A 67 -6.52 -5.17 6.03
C VAL A 67 -6.33 -6.15 4.86
N PRO A 68 -7.32 -6.35 3.97
CA PRO A 68 -7.17 -7.23 2.81
C PRO A 68 -5.96 -6.83 1.97
N SER A 69 -5.08 -7.79 1.69
CA SER A 69 -3.78 -7.54 1.06
C SER A 69 -3.89 -6.98 -0.36
N THR A 70 -4.93 -7.35 -1.11
CA THR A 70 -5.20 -6.92 -2.50
C THR A 70 -6.60 -6.30 -2.68
N GLY A 71 -7.27 -5.92 -1.59
CA GLY A 71 -8.59 -5.29 -1.64
C GLY A 71 -8.55 -3.88 -2.21
N SER A 72 -9.73 -3.35 -2.61
CA SER A 72 -9.85 -1.94 -3.01
C SER A 72 -9.55 -1.01 -1.83
N ILE A 73 -9.24 0.26 -2.12
CA ILE A 73 -9.07 1.29 -1.08
C ILE A 73 -10.32 1.35 -0.18
N TRP A 74 -11.52 1.27 -0.78
CA TRP A 74 -12.79 1.26 -0.05
C TRP A 74 -12.85 0.10 0.95
N GLN A 75 -12.59 -1.13 0.50
CA GLN A 75 -12.71 -2.33 1.33
C GLN A 75 -11.66 -2.32 2.46
N ARG A 76 -10.44 -1.89 2.14
CA ARG A 76 -9.34 -1.78 3.09
C ARG A 76 -9.62 -0.72 4.15
N ALA A 77 -10.13 0.45 3.75
CA ALA A 77 -10.53 1.53 4.66
C ALA A 77 -11.69 1.12 5.59
N HIS A 78 -12.70 0.42 5.08
CA HIS A 78 -13.80 -0.08 5.92
C HIS A 78 -13.33 -1.17 6.89
N THR A 79 -12.42 -2.05 6.47
CA THR A 79 -11.82 -3.04 7.36
C THR A 79 -11.01 -2.36 8.46
N LEU A 80 -10.18 -1.36 8.11
CA LEU A 80 -9.42 -0.56 9.08
C LEU A 80 -10.36 0.13 10.07
N HIS A 81 -11.46 0.72 9.57
CA HIS A 81 -12.46 1.35 10.43
C HIS A 81 -13.08 0.36 11.42
N SER A 82 -13.50 -0.83 10.98
CA SER A 82 -14.06 -1.86 11.87
C SER A 82 -13.08 -2.30 12.96
N ILE A 83 -11.80 -2.48 12.61
CA ILE A 83 -10.74 -2.80 13.57
C ILE A 83 -10.62 -1.69 14.61
N LEU A 84 -10.52 -0.43 14.17
CA LEU A 84 -10.40 0.70 15.06
C LEU A 84 -11.61 0.83 15.99
N THR A 85 -12.83 0.72 15.46
CA THR A 85 -14.06 0.75 16.27
C THR A 85 -14.09 -0.35 17.33
N SER A 86 -13.53 -1.54 17.06
CA SER A 86 -13.48 -2.62 18.05
C SER A 86 -12.48 -2.41 19.19
N ILE A 87 -11.47 -1.54 18.99
CA ILE A 87 -10.39 -1.31 19.96
C ILE A 87 -10.37 0.10 20.54
N SER A 88 -11.14 1.03 19.95
CA SER A 88 -11.18 2.43 20.36
C SER A 88 -12.39 2.73 21.22
N ASP A 89 -12.16 3.39 22.36
CA ASP A 89 -13.17 3.82 23.33
C ASP A 89 -13.43 5.35 23.27
N GLY A 90 -13.34 5.97 22.09
CA GLY A 90 -13.27 7.43 21.96
C GLY A 90 -11.83 7.97 21.92
N SER A 91 -10.84 7.08 21.98
CA SER A 91 -9.42 7.43 21.97
C SER A 91 -8.97 8.18 20.71
N LYS A 92 -7.99 9.06 20.89
CA LYS A 92 -7.23 9.72 19.81
C LYS A 92 -6.22 8.75 19.20
N VAL A 93 -6.00 8.80 17.88
CA VAL A 93 -5.03 7.94 17.17
C VAL A 93 -4.17 8.74 16.19
N ASN A 94 -2.95 8.25 15.92
CA ASN A 94 -2.08 8.74 14.85
C ASN A 94 -1.83 7.60 13.85
N PHE A 95 -1.94 7.87 12.56
CA PHE A 95 -1.58 6.89 11.52
C PHE A 95 -0.14 7.05 11.07
N ILE A 96 0.57 5.93 10.94
CA ILE A 96 1.75 5.80 10.09
C ILE A 96 1.41 4.76 9.02
N ALA A 97 1.40 5.20 7.77
CA ALA A 97 0.91 4.41 6.67
C ALA A 97 1.96 4.28 5.58
N HIS A 98 2.24 3.05 5.16
CA HIS A 98 3.20 2.77 4.10
C HIS A 98 2.49 2.44 2.79
N SER A 99 3.02 2.95 1.67
CA SER A 99 2.56 2.60 0.33
C SER A 99 1.04 2.81 0.19
N MET A 100 0.28 1.83 -0.33
CA MET A 100 -1.18 1.90 -0.47
C MET A 100 -1.92 2.23 0.84
N GLY A 101 -1.36 1.90 2.01
CA GLY A 101 -1.99 2.16 3.31
C GLY A 101 -2.31 3.64 3.52
N GLY A 102 -1.52 4.55 2.94
CA GLY A 102 -1.79 5.99 3.03
C GLY A 102 -3.03 6.42 2.26
N LEU A 103 -3.40 5.72 1.18
CA LEU A 103 -4.65 5.96 0.46
C LEU A 103 -5.84 5.43 1.26
N ASP A 104 -5.70 4.26 1.91
CA ASP A 104 -6.73 3.72 2.80
C ASP A 104 -7.05 4.67 3.95
N CYS A 105 -6.02 5.20 4.61
CA CYS A 105 -6.19 6.17 5.68
C CYS A 105 -6.84 7.46 5.19
N ARG A 106 -6.43 8.00 4.04
CA ARG A 106 -7.06 9.19 3.46
C ARG A 106 -8.55 8.94 3.17
N TYR A 107 -8.87 7.79 2.57
CA TYR A 107 -10.26 7.43 2.29
C TYR A 107 -11.08 7.33 3.58
N LEU A 108 -10.57 6.62 4.59
CA LEU A 108 -11.21 6.48 5.90
C LEU A 108 -11.48 7.85 6.54
N ILE A 109 -10.48 8.74 6.53
CA ILE A 109 -10.60 10.06 7.14
C ILE A 109 -11.71 10.86 6.44
N SER A 110 -11.68 10.96 5.12
CA SER A 110 -12.61 11.82 4.37
C SER A 110 -14.04 11.27 4.26
N HIS A 111 -14.19 9.94 4.16
CA HIS A 111 -15.47 9.34 3.72
C HIS A 111 -16.25 8.61 4.80
N ILE A 112 -15.61 8.17 5.88
CA ILE A 112 -16.30 7.37 6.91
C ILE A 112 -16.82 8.32 8.02
N PRO A 113 -18.14 8.54 8.14
CA PRO A 113 -18.69 9.41 9.17
C PRO A 113 -18.74 8.73 10.54
N ASN A 114 -19.05 9.49 11.60
CA ASN A 114 -19.38 8.97 12.94
C ASN A 114 -18.33 8.02 13.54
N LYS A 115 -17.04 8.36 13.39
CA LYS A 115 -15.93 7.57 13.94
C LYS A 115 -15.97 7.61 15.47
N GLN A 116 -15.84 6.45 16.11
CA GLN A 116 -15.72 6.33 17.57
C GLN A 116 -14.29 6.64 18.09
N TYR A 117 -13.49 7.27 17.25
CA TYR A 117 -12.11 7.66 17.51
C TYR A 117 -11.80 8.95 16.75
N SER A 118 -10.82 9.69 17.24
CA SER A 118 -10.37 10.93 16.60
C SER A 118 -8.98 10.75 16.00
N VAL A 119 -8.87 10.88 14.69
CA VAL A 119 -7.57 10.86 13.99
C VAL A 119 -6.91 12.20 14.21
N GLN A 120 -5.70 12.22 14.78
CA GLN A 120 -4.95 13.46 15.03
C GLN A 120 -3.95 13.75 13.91
N SER A 121 -3.36 12.70 13.35
CA SER A 121 -2.42 12.83 12.23
C SER A 121 -2.40 11.61 11.33
N LEU A 122 -2.00 11.85 10.07
CA LEU A 122 -1.62 10.84 9.10
C LEU A 122 -0.22 11.17 8.59
N THR A 123 0.72 10.27 8.86
CA THR A 123 2.06 10.28 8.26
C THR A 123 2.14 9.19 7.20
N THR A 124 2.35 9.56 5.94
CA THR A 124 2.53 8.59 4.86
C THR A 124 4.01 8.40 4.50
N ILE A 125 4.37 7.18 4.16
CA ILE A 125 5.72 6.78 3.77
C ILE A 125 5.61 6.10 2.40
N SER A 126 6.17 6.74 1.37
CA SER A 126 6.13 6.24 -0.01
C SER A 126 4.74 5.86 -0.52
N THR A 127 3.72 6.60 -0.10
CA THR A 127 2.36 6.40 -0.61
C THR A 127 2.21 6.99 -2.01
N PRO A 128 1.69 6.24 -3.00
CA PRO A 128 1.46 6.76 -4.35
C PRO A 128 0.22 7.66 -4.39
N HIS A 129 0.28 8.88 -3.81
CA HIS A 129 -0.87 9.79 -3.75
C HIS A 129 -1.37 10.23 -5.12
N ARG A 130 -0.54 10.12 -6.16
CA ARG A 130 -0.88 10.42 -7.56
C ARG A 130 -0.77 9.17 -8.44
N GLY A 131 -0.84 8.00 -7.83
CA GLY A 131 -0.65 6.70 -8.47
C GLY A 131 0.81 6.39 -8.77
N SER A 132 1.05 5.30 -9.48
CA SER A 132 2.38 4.91 -9.93
C SER A 132 2.39 4.59 -11.43
N PRO A 133 3.36 5.11 -12.19
CA PRO A 133 3.57 4.69 -13.58
C PRO A 133 3.77 3.19 -13.78
N VAL A 134 4.22 2.47 -12.75
CA VAL A 134 4.32 1.00 -12.76
C VAL A 134 2.94 0.36 -12.90
N MET A 135 1.94 0.91 -12.19
CA MET A 135 0.57 0.40 -12.24
C MET A 135 -0.11 0.74 -13.57
N ASP A 136 0.20 1.90 -14.16
CA ASP A 136 -0.21 2.21 -15.52
C ASP A 136 0.36 1.21 -16.52
N TRP A 137 1.64 0.85 -16.39
CA TRP A 137 2.28 -0.12 -17.26
C TRP A 137 1.61 -1.49 -17.17
N PHE A 138 1.33 -1.98 -15.95
CA PHE A 138 0.62 -3.24 -15.72
C PHE A 138 -0.78 -3.22 -16.35
N ARG A 139 -1.51 -2.10 -16.24
CA ARG A 139 -2.79 -1.91 -16.92
C ARG A 139 -2.66 -1.99 -18.44
N ASP A 140 -1.76 -1.22 -19.02
CA ASP A 140 -1.68 -1.04 -20.47
C ASP A 140 -1.11 -2.28 -21.20
N HIS A 141 -0.31 -3.11 -20.51
CA HIS A 141 0.42 -4.23 -21.12
C HIS A 141 -0.01 -5.61 -20.64
N VAL A 142 -0.50 -5.73 -19.40
CA VAL A 142 -0.94 -7.02 -18.83
C VAL A 142 -2.47 -7.10 -18.75
N GLY A 143 -3.18 -5.97 -18.84
CA GLY A 143 -4.64 -5.93 -18.79
C GLY A 143 -5.21 -6.07 -17.37
N VAL A 144 -4.40 -5.81 -16.33
CA VAL A 144 -4.80 -5.79 -14.92
C VAL A 144 -5.00 -4.35 -14.44
N GLY A 145 -6.03 -4.06 -13.64
CA GLY A 145 -6.40 -2.69 -13.30
C GLY A 145 -7.38 -2.04 -14.29
N MET A 146 -7.97 -2.83 -15.20
CA MET A 146 -8.97 -2.37 -16.17
C MET A 146 -10.36 -2.17 -15.56
N ALA A 147 -10.59 -2.67 -14.33
CA ALA A 147 -11.87 -2.69 -13.63
C ALA A 147 -12.54 -1.32 -13.39
N LEU A 148 -11.89 -0.19 -13.74
CA LEU A 148 -12.48 1.15 -13.62
C LEU A 148 -12.61 1.92 -14.95
N VAL A 149 -12.02 1.43 -16.05
CA VAL A 149 -12.16 2.09 -17.37
C VAL A 149 -13.58 1.92 -17.91
N ASN A 150 -14.25 0.79 -17.59
CA ASN A 150 -15.63 0.56 -18.04
C ASN A 150 -16.71 1.07 -17.07
N MET A 151 -16.36 1.35 -15.80
CA MET A 151 -17.34 1.88 -14.83
C MET A 151 -17.46 3.40 -14.87
N THR A 152 -16.44 4.13 -15.31
CA THR A 152 -16.53 5.60 -15.47
C THR A 152 -17.38 5.99 -16.69
N ALA A 153 -17.42 5.17 -17.74
CA ALA A 153 -18.33 5.34 -18.87
C ALA A 153 -19.79 4.96 -18.53
N ALA A 154 -20.00 4.00 -17.62
CA ALA A 154 -21.33 3.54 -17.23
C ALA A 154 -21.93 4.32 -16.03
N ALA A 155 -21.11 4.90 -15.15
CA ALA A 155 -21.60 5.62 -13.97
C ALA A 155 -22.14 7.05 -14.25
N SER A 156 -22.12 7.49 -15.52
CA SER A 156 -22.89 8.67 -15.95
C SER A 156 -24.35 8.33 -16.27
N ASP A 157 -24.72 7.04 -16.34
CA ASP A 157 -26.10 6.60 -16.56
C ASP A 157 -26.55 5.61 -15.47
N ASN A 158 -27.51 6.05 -14.67
CA ASN A 158 -28.38 5.27 -13.78
C ASN A 158 -27.83 4.79 -12.43
N HIS A 159 -28.29 5.50 -11.40
CA HIS A 159 -28.51 4.99 -10.05
C HIS A 159 -29.28 3.66 -10.06
N GLN A 160 -28.63 2.55 -9.75
CA GLN A 160 -29.28 1.41 -9.11
C GLN A 160 -28.29 0.55 -8.32
N ARG A 161 -28.68 0.25 -7.07
CA ARG A 161 -27.95 -0.58 -6.10
C ARG A 161 -27.78 -2.01 -6.65
N VAL A 162 -26.57 -2.56 -6.60
CA VAL A 162 -26.31 -3.98 -6.95
C VAL A 162 -25.86 -4.75 -5.71
N ASP A 163 -26.56 -5.85 -5.46
CA ASP A 163 -26.52 -6.74 -4.30
C ASP A 163 -25.25 -7.63 -4.28
N CYS A 164 -24.69 -7.86 -3.09
CA CYS A 164 -23.33 -8.38 -2.87
C CYS A 164 -23.23 -9.90 -2.67
N ASN A 165 -24.25 -10.68 -2.99
CA ASN A 165 -24.31 -12.10 -2.62
C ASN A 165 -23.69 -13.09 -3.63
N THR A 166 -23.03 -12.66 -4.71
CA THR A 166 -22.61 -13.59 -5.80
C THR A 166 -21.10 -13.89 -5.86
N LEU A 167 -20.25 -13.36 -4.96
CA LEU A 167 -18.77 -13.48 -5.08
C LEU A 167 -18.09 -14.41 -4.07
N GLN A 168 -18.83 -15.32 -3.42
CA GLN A 168 -18.30 -16.12 -2.30
C GLN A 168 -17.95 -17.59 -2.61
N LYS A 169 -17.91 -18.03 -3.88
CA LYS A 169 -17.55 -19.43 -4.19
C LYS A 169 -16.23 -19.51 -4.95
N HIS A 170 -15.29 -20.24 -4.34
CA HIS A 170 -13.99 -20.74 -4.82
C HIS A 170 -12.76 -19.97 -4.31
N GLY A 171 -12.33 -20.32 -3.09
CA GLY A 171 -10.94 -20.13 -2.68
C GLY A 171 -10.01 -21.16 -3.33
N LEU A 172 -8.70 -20.92 -3.31
CA LEU A 172 -7.62 -21.93 -3.30
C LEU A 172 -6.24 -21.30 -3.03
N THR A 173 -5.31 -22.20 -2.67
CA THR A 173 -4.13 -22.15 -1.81
C THR A 173 -2.81 -21.53 -2.34
N GLN A 174 -1.91 -21.27 -1.39
CA GLN A 174 -0.72 -20.43 -1.39
C GLN A 174 0.59 -21.08 -1.89
N GLN A 175 0.60 -21.76 -3.05
CA GLN A 175 1.83 -22.36 -3.59
C GLN A 175 1.95 -22.13 -5.10
N GLN A 176 2.54 -21.01 -5.54
CA GLN A 176 3.00 -20.86 -6.95
C GLN A 176 3.90 -19.64 -7.23
N SER A 177 4.61 -19.11 -6.23
CA SER A 177 5.43 -17.90 -6.38
C SER A 177 6.74 -18.10 -7.15
N SER A 178 7.21 -19.33 -7.39
CA SER A 178 8.52 -19.58 -8.03
C SER A 178 8.49 -19.68 -9.56
N PHE A 179 7.31 -19.69 -10.20
CA PHE A 179 7.17 -19.84 -11.66
C PHE A 179 7.03 -18.51 -12.42
N LEU A 180 6.79 -17.38 -11.72
CA LEU A 180 6.35 -16.13 -12.34
C LEU A 180 7.49 -15.28 -12.93
N SER A 181 8.72 -15.40 -12.44
CA SER A 181 9.82 -14.50 -12.88
C SER A 181 10.33 -14.77 -14.28
N LYS A 182 10.29 -16.03 -14.74
CA LYS A 182 10.73 -16.40 -16.11
C LYS A 182 9.69 -16.13 -17.19
N SER A 183 8.40 -16.00 -16.82
CA SER A 183 7.31 -15.87 -17.79
C SER A 183 7.02 -14.42 -18.20
N LEU A 184 7.34 -13.44 -17.36
CA LEU A 184 7.00 -12.03 -17.60
C LEU A 184 7.74 -11.39 -18.78
N SER A 185 8.99 -11.80 -19.05
CA SER A 185 9.76 -11.33 -20.22
C SER A 185 9.23 -11.86 -21.55
N ASP A 186 8.53 -12.99 -21.51
CA ASP A 186 7.99 -13.66 -22.69
C ASP A 186 6.56 -13.22 -22.98
N ILE A 187 5.78 -12.88 -21.94
CA ILE A 187 4.43 -12.30 -22.07
C ILE A 187 4.48 -10.92 -22.74
N ALA A 188 5.51 -10.11 -22.47
CA ALA A 188 5.68 -8.78 -23.08
C ALA A 188 5.96 -8.81 -24.60
N LYS A 189 6.26 -9.99 -25.17
CA LYS A 189 6.61 -10.15 -26.60
C LYS A 189 5.50 -10.77 -27.44
N LEU A 190 4.35 -11.13 -26.85
CA LEU A 190 3.27 -11.77 -27.59
C LEU A 190 2.45 -10.75 -28.42
N PRO A 191 2.19 -11.01 -29.71
CA PRO A 191 1.33 -10.17 -30.53
C PRO A 191 -0.13 -10.21 -30.04
N LYS A 192 -0.78 -9.04 -30.04
CA LYS A 192 -2.06 -8.77 -29.38
C LYS A 192 -3.33 -9.50 -29.87
N PRO A 193 -3.47 -10.17 -31.04
CA PRO A 193 -4.81 -10.53 -31.47
C PRO A 193 -5.30 -11.94 -31.09
N ILE A 194 -4.56 -12.78 -30.36
CA ILE A 194 -5.09 -14.07 -29.87
C ILE A 194 -4.51 -14.41 -28.49
N LEU A 195 -5.08 -13.82 -27.44
CA LEU A 195 -4.81 -14.26 -26.06
C LEU A 195 -5.65 -15.50 -25.75
N ASP A 196 -4.97 -16.62 -25.47
CA ASP A 196 -5.55 -17.88 -25.00
C ASP A 196 -6.53 -17.64 -23.82
N PRO A 197 -7.74 -18.22 -23.82
CA PRO A 197 -8.70 -18.15 -22.70
C PRO A 197 -8.11 -18.45 -21.31
N LEU A 198 -7.09 -19.32 -21.24
CA LEU A 198 -6.39 -19.62 -19.99
C LEU A 198 -5.54 -18.44 -19.51
N LEU A 199 -4.86 -17.76 -20.43
CA LEU A 199 -4.09 -16.55 -20.14
C LEU A 199 -5.02 -15.39 -19.76
N GLN A 200 -6.18 -15.25 -20.42
CA GLN A 200 -7.20 -14.27 -19.99
C GLN A 200 -7.74 -14.57 -18.59
N LYS A 201 -7.95 -15.84 -18.25
CA LYS A 201 -8.39 -16.23 -16.91
C LYS A 201 -7.32 -15.96 -15.86
N ALA A 202 -6.04 -16.19 -16.17
CA ALA A 202 -4.93 -15.84 -15.30
C ALA A 202 -4.79 -14.31 -15.10
N ILE A 203 -4.95 -13.52 -16.18
CA ILE A 203 -4.96 -12.05 -16.12
C ILE A 203 -6.11 -11.55 -15.23
N ARG A 204 -7.31 -12.10 -15.35
CA ARG A 204 -8.46 -11.75 -14.49
C ARG A 204 -8.25 -12.12 -13.02
N VAL A 205 -7.49 -13.18 -12.73
CA VAL A 205 -7.11 -13.55 -11.35
C VAL A 205 -6.08 -12.57 -10.76
N LEU A 206 -5.26 -11.94 -11.61
CA LEU A 206 -4.32 -10.89 -11.24
C LEU A 206 -4.94 -9.47 -11.26
N ASP A 207 -6.12 -9.30 -11.86
CA ASP A 207 -6.92 -8.07 -11.89
C ASP A 207 -7.56 -7.79 -10.53
N THR A 208 -6.72 -7.44 -9.57
CA THR A 208 -7.18 -7.07 -8.24
C THR A 208 -7.60 -5.59 -8.22
N ALA A 209 -8.65 -5.27 -7.46
CA ALA A 209 -9.12 -3.90 -7.33
C ALA A 209 -8.04 -2.92 -6.84
N ALA A 210 -7.04 -3.42 -6.10
CA ALA A 210 -5.89 -2.63 -5.68
C ALA A 210 -5.06 -2.09 -6.85
N TYR A 211 -4.86 -2.86 -7.93
CA TYR A 211 -4.06 -2.41 -9.07
C TYR A 211 -4.73 -1.23 -9.77
N ALA A 212 -6.05 -1.32 -10.00
CA ALA A 212 -6.84 -0.22 -10.57
C ALA A 212 -6.80 1.03 -9.68
N ASN A 213 -6.80 0.85 -8.36
CA ASN A 213 -6.79 1.97 -7.41
C ASN A 213 -5.41 2.66 -7.26
N LEU A 214 -4.36 2.13 -7.87
CA LEU A 214 -3.00 2.67 -7.80
C LEU A 214 -2.52 3.25 -9.13
N THR A 215 -3.35 3.26 -10.17
CA THR A 215 -3.03 3.90 -11.45
C THR A 215 -3.02 5.42 -11.34
N THR A 216 -2.25 6.09 -12.19
CA THR A 216 -2.08 7.54 -12.08
C THR A 216 -3.36 8.30 -12.42
N ASP A 217 -4.12 7.82 -13.41
CA ASP A 217 -5.39 8.40 -13.82
C ASP A 217 -6.45 8.28 -12.73
N TYR A 218 -6.60 7.11 -12.10
CA TYR A 218 -7.53 6.93 -10.99
C TYR A 218 -7.19 7.84 -9.82
N CYS A 219 -5.92 7.85 -9.39
CA CYS A 219 -5.51 8.66 -8.25
C CYS A 219 -5.69 10.16 -8.51
N LYS A 220 -5.29 10.65 -9.70
CA LYS A 220 -5.33 12.08 -10.05
C LYS A 220 -6.75 12.56 -10.36
N ASN A 221 -7.52 11.79 -11.11
CA ASN A 221 -8.79 12.26 -11.68
C ASN A 221 -10.01 11.82 -10.87
N HIS A 222 -9.90 10.77 -10.05
CA HIS A 222 -11.01 10.24 -9.28
C HIS A 222 -10.76 10.29 -7.77
N PHE A 223 -9.68 9.67 -7.28
CA PHE A 223 -9.44 9.56 -5.84
C PHE A 223 -9.21 10.92 -5.18
N ASN A 224 -8.26 11.71 -5.69
CA ASN A 224 -7.87 12.97 -5.07
C ASN A 224 -8.99 14.03 -5.08
N PRO A 225 -9.71 14.27 -6.19
CA PRO A 225 -10.82 15.24 -6.19
C PRO A 225 -11.93 14.87 -5.21
N ASN A 226 -12.18 13.57 -5.01
CA ASN A 226 -13.22 13.08 -4.12
C ASN A 226 -12.74 12.83 -2.68
N THR A 227 -11.45 12.93 -2.37
CA THR A 227 -10.89 12.60 -1.04
C THR A 227 -10.10 13.79 -0.48
N PRO A 228 -10.81 14.90 -0.13
CA PRO A 228 -10.20 16.09 0.42
C PRO A 228 -9.66 15.84 1.83
N ASN A 229 -8.67 16.64 2.24
CA ASN A 229 -8.16 16.57 3.61
C ASN A 229 -9.23 17.06 4.60
N ASP A 230 -9.26 16.41 5.77
CA ASP A 230 -9.97 16.91 6.94
C ASP A 230 -9.13 18.04 7.59
N PRO A 231 -9.68 19.25 7.79
CA PRO A 231 -8.93 20.38 8.34
C PRO A 231 -8.42 20.15 9.77
N ASP A 232 -9.02 19.23 10.52
CA ASP A 232 -8.65 18.94 11.91
C ASP A 232 -7.55 17.86 12.02
N VAL A 233 -7.11 17.29 10.88
CA VAL A 233 -6.08 16.25 10.81
C VAL A 233 -4.79 16.81 10.26
N ALA A 234 -3.67 16.56 10.95
CA ALA A 234 -2.35 16.90 10.45
C ALA A 234 -1.85 15.86 9.43
N TYR A 235 -1.46 16.29 8.23
CA TYR A 235 -0.94 15.41 7.17
C TYR A 235 0.54 15.64 6.94
N TYR A 236 1.32 14.57 7.04
CA TYR A 236 2.75 14.55 6.75
C TYR A 236 3.07 13.48 5.72
N SER A 237 4.08 13.71 4.89
CA SER A 237 4.56 12.65 4.01
C SER A 237 6.07 12.60 3.84
N TYR A 238 6.55 11.38 3.63
CA TYR A 238 7.93 11.04 3.32
C TYR A 238 7.95 10.35 1.95
N GLY A 239 8.93 10.71 1.13
CA GLY A 239 9.26 9.95 -0.08
C GLY A 239 10.58 9.21 0.11
N ALA A 240 10.89 8.30 -0.79
CA ALA A 240 12.17 7.62 -0.79
C ALA A 240 12.80 7.59 -2.18
N VAL A 241 14.12 7.42 -2.21
CA VAL A 241 14.91 7.28 -3.42
C VAL A 241 15.96 6.20 -3.21
N ALA A 242 16.17 5.36 -4.22
CA ALA A 242 17.20 4.35 -4.22
C ALA A 242 17.83 4.20 -5.61
N SER A 243 19.03 3.65 -5.65
CA SER A 243 19.69 3.22 -6.89
C SER A 243 19.67 1.70 -6.98
N PHE A 244 19.33 1.18 -8.15
CA PHE A 244 19.12 -0.26 -8.34
C PHE A 244 20.19 -0.86 -9.23
N SER A 245 20.74 -2.00 -8.78
CA SER A 245 21.56 -2.85 -9.64
C SER A 245 20.72 -3.44 -10.79
N PRO A 246 21.28 -3.71 -11.98
CA PRO A 246 20.56 -4.35 -13.09
C PRO A 246 19.87 -5.66 -12.73
N TRP A 247 20.35 -6.36 -11.69
CA TRP A 247 19.80 -7.62 -11.19
C TRP A 247 18.65 -7.46 -10.19
N SER A 248 18.39 -6.24 -9.73
CA SER A 248 17.27 -5.98 -8.83
C SER A 248 15.94 -6.07 -9.58
N VAL A 249 14.97 -6.74 -8.97
CA VAL A 249 13.59 -6.79 -9.46
C VAL A 249 12.92 -5.41 -9.49
N LEU A 250 13.44 -4.43 -8.74
CA LEU A 250 12.97 -3.03 -8.75
C LEU A 250 13.65 -2.16 -9.81
N ASN A 251 14.69 -2.65 -10.50
CA ASN A 251 15.42 -1.86 -11.49
C ASN A 251 14.54 -1.46 -12.68
N ILE A 252 13.83 -2.42 -13.28
CA ILE A 252 12.95 -2.15 -14.42
C ILE A 252 11.77 -1.23 -14.04
N PRO A 253 11.00 -1.52 -12.96
CA PRO A 253 10.00 -0.58 -12.46
C PRO A 253 10.55 0.83 -12.18
N SER A 254 11.73 0.94 -11.58
CA SER A 254 12.38 2.22 -11.30
C SER A 254 12.69 3.01 -12.58
N GLN A 255 13.13 2.34 -13.64
CA GLN A 255 13.40 2.98 -14.94
C GLN A 255 12.12 3.57 -15.54
N TRP A 256 11.02 2.81 -15.55
CA TRP A 256 9.72 3.30 -16.04
C TRP A 256 9.22 4.53 -15.29
N ILE A 257 9.45 4.59 -13.98
CA ILE A 257 9.12 5.75 -13.17
C ILE A 257 10.09 6.89 -13.48
N SER A 258 11.39 6.63 -13.57
CA SER A 258 12.42 7.64 -13.81
C SER A 258 12.19 8.40 -15.11
N GLU A 259 11.79 7.71 -16.17
CA GLU A 259 11.44 8.29 -17.47
C GLU A 259 10.26 9.27 -17.39
N LYS A 260 9.31 9.03 -16.49
CA LYS A 260 8.04 9.78 -16.40
C LYS A 260 8.01 10.83 -15.28
N GLU A 261 8.56 10.50 -14.12
CA GLU A 261 8.40 11.25 -12.87
C GLU A 261 9.73 11.43 -12.09
N GLY A 262 10.85 10.91 -12.61
CA GLY A 262 12.19 11.08 -12.01
C GLY A 262 12.47 10.20 -10.79
N SER A 263 13.13 10.75 -9.78
CA SER A 263 13.59 10.02 -8.58
C SER A 263 12.47 9.23 -7.91
N ASN A 264 12.77 7.98 -7.54
CA ASN A 264 11.80 7.03 -7.03
C ASN A 264 12.46 5.94 -6.17
N ASP A 265 11.63 5.19 -5.45
CA ASP A 265 12.02 4.11 -4.56
C ASP A 265 11.87 2.71 -5.18
N GLY A 266 11.76 2.64 -6.51
CA GLY A 266 11.52 1.41 -7.27
C GLY A 266 10.06 1.17 -7.60
N LEU A 267 9.09 1.68 -6.83
CA LEU A 267 7.66 1.47 -7.10
C LEU A 267 6.83 2.76 -7.11
N VAL A 268 7.31 3.81 -6.43
CA VAL A 268 6.62 5.09 -6.28
C VAL A 268 7.61 6.23 -6.48
N SER A 269 7.22 7.22 -7.29
CA SER A 269 8.01 8.44 -7.46
C SER A 269 7.98 9.31 -6.21
N VAL A 270 9.06 10.05 -5.99
CA VAL A 270 9.12 11.09 -4.94
C VAL A 270 8.02 12.14 -5.15
N GLN A 271 7.66 12.43 -6.41
CA GLN A 271 6.58 13.35 -6.74
C GLN A 271 5.20 12.81 -6.30
N SER A 272 4.92 11.53 -6.54
CA SER A 272 3.68 10.89 -6.11
C SER A 272 3.61 10.75 -4.58
N ALA A 273 4.74 10.56 -3.89
CA ALA A 273 4.82 10.47 -2.43
C ALA A 273 4.53 11.79 -1.68
N LYS A 274 4.54 12.95 -2.33
CA LYS A 274 4.31 14.26 -1.69
C LYS A 274 2.82 14.51 -1.39
N TRP A 275 2.46 14.67 -0.12
CA TRP A 275 1.12 15.05 0.33
C TRP A 275 1.16 15.79 1.66
N GLY A 276 0.23 16.74 1.85
CA GLY A 276 0.24 17.58 3.04
C GLY A 276 1.58 18.30 3.24
N LYS A 277 2.10 18.29 4.46
CA LYS A 277 3.45 18.76 4.77
C LYS A 277 4.48 17.68 4.40
N TYR A 278 5.15 17.87 3.27
CA TYR A 278 6.28 17.03 2.90
C TYR A 278 7.44 17.23 3.87
N VAL A 279 7.93 16.14 4.48
CA VAL A 279 8.98 16.21 5.51
C VAL A 279 10.37 16.02 4.93
N LYS A 280 10.62 14.89 4.26
CA LYS A 280 11.90 14.62 3.58
C LYS A 280 11.79 13.49 2.56
N THR A 281 12.80 13.43 1.69
CA THR A 281 13.15 12.23 0.95
C THR A 281 14.18 11.43 1.75
N VAL A 282 14.03 10.12 1.85
CA VAL A 282 15.02 9.22 2.48
C VAL A 282 15.71 8.33 1.46
N GLU A 283 16.94 7.95 1.74
CA GLU A 283 17.68 6.97 0.93
C GLU A 283 17.28 5.55 1.37
N ALA A 284 16.36 4.95 0.63
CA ALA A 284 15.80 3.63 0.87
C ALA A 284 15.01 3.19 -0.37
N ASP A 285 14.98 1.88 -0.64
CA ASP A 285 14.00 1.35 -1.60
C ASP A 285 12.61 1.17 -0.95
N HIS A 286 11.62 0.79 -1.75
CA HIS A 286 10.24 0.66 -1.26
C HIS A 286 10.05 -0.41 -0.16
N TRP A 287 10.94 -1.39 -0.03
CA TRP A 287 10.82 -2.48 0.95
C TRP A 287 11.63 -2.24 2.22
N ASP A 288 12.78 -1.56 2.10
CA ASP A 288 13.56 -1.03 3.21
C ASP A 288 12.67 -0.22 4.20
N LEU A 289 11.69 0.51 3.67
CA LEU A 289 10.81 1.40 4.44
C LEU A 289 9.87 0.67 5.40
N SER A 290 9.59 -0.60 5.15
CA SER A 290 8.83 -1.45 6.08
C SER A 290 9.74 -2.31 6.96
N GLY A 291 11.06 -2.09 6.93
CA GLY A 291 12.04 -2.85 7.72
C GLY A 291 12.34 -4.25 7.16
N GLN A 292 12.02 -4.49 5.88
CA GLN A 292 12.37 -5.74 5.21
C GLN A 292 13.77 -5.58 4.59
N ARG A 293 14.75 -6.25 5.18
CA ARG A 293 16.14 -6.35 4.70
C ARG A 293 16.60 -7.80 4.68
#